data_AF-A0AAP0KZ24-F1
#
_entry.id   AF-A0AAP0KZ24-F1
#
_cell.length_a   1.000
_cell.length_b   1.000
_cell.length_c   1.000
_cell.angle_alpha   90.00
_cell.angle_beta   90.00
_cell.angle_gamma   90.00
#
_symmetry.space_group_name_H-M   'P 1'
#
loop_
_entity.id
_entity.type
_entity.pdbx_description
1 polymer ?
#
loop_
_entity_poly.entity_id
_entity_poly.type
_entity_poly.pdbx_seq_one_letter_code
_entity_poly.pdbx_strand_id
1 'polypeptide(L)' 'MLVLKNKSPRWHEQLQCWCLNFRGRVTVASVKNFQLVASPENGPGGPEHEKVILQFGKVGKDLFTMDYR' A
#
# COMPACT_ATOMS: atom_id res chain seq x y z
N MET A 1 -0.63 -18.31 11.77
CA MET A 1 -1.27 -16.99 11.82
C MET A 1 -0.71 -16.16 10.67
N LEU A 2 -1.55 -15.44 9.92
CA LEU A 2 -1.08 -14.54 8.86
C LEU A 2 -1.02 -13.12 9.43
N VAL A 3 0.18 -12.56 9.52
CA VAL A 3 0.40 -11.19 10.00
C VAL A 3 0.59 -10.28 8.79
N LEU A 4 -0.22 -9.22 8.68
CA LEU A 4 -0.09 -8.22 7.62
C LEU A 4 0.47 -6.93 8.20
N LYS A 5 1.25 -6.21 7.39
CA LYS A 5 1.78 -4.89 7.75
C LYS A 5 1.56 -3.89 6.64
N ASN A 6 1.56 -2.60 6.99
CA ASN A 6 1.59 -1.53 6.01
C ASN A 6 2.90 -1.59 5.22
N LYS A 7 2.80 -1.46 3.89
CA LYS A 7 3.96 -1.35 3.01
C LYS A 7 4.66 -0.02 3.27
N SER A 8 5.98 -0.09 3.47
CA SER A 8 6.79 1.13 3.58
C SER A 8 6.75 1.92 2.28
N PRO A 9 6.51 3.25 2.33
CA PRO A 9 6.54 4.09 1.14
C PRO A 9 7.96 4.13 0.55
N ARG A 10 8.05 4.43 -0.75
CA ARG A 10 9.32 4.64 -1.45
C ARG A 10 9.50 6.13 -1.73
N TRP A 11 10.75 6.57 -1.70
CA TRP A 11 11.10 7.94 -2.09
C TRP A 11 10.84 8.12 -3.58
N HIS A 12 10.18 9.21 -3.94
CA HIS A 12 9.90 9.54 -5.33
C HIS A 12 10.65 10.82 -5.69
N GLU A 13 11.77 10.69 -6.39
CA GLU A 13 12.69 11.80 -6.68
C GLU A 13 12.01 13.01 -7.33
N GLN A 14 11.20 12.82 -8.38
CA GLN A 14 10.59 13.96 -9.08
C GLN A 14 9.57 14.74 -8.24
N LEU A 15 8.94 14.07 -7.28
CA LEU A 15 7.91 14.67 -6.43
C LEU A 15 8.45 15.03 -5.04
N GLN A 16 9.71 14.68 -4.75
CA GLN A 16 10.38 14.87 -3.47
C GLN A 16 9.52 14.46 -2.26
N CYS A 17 8.87 13.30 -2.36
CA CYS A 17 8.02 12.78 -1.30
C CYS A 17 8.07 11.26 -1.16
N TRP A 18 7.71 10.77 0.01
CA TRP A 18 7.49 9.35 0.28
C TRP A 18 6.09 8.94 -0.20
N CYS A 19 6.00 8.05 -1.18
CA CYS A 19 4.72 7.61 -1.71
C CYS A 19 4.65 6.09 -1.95
N LEU A 20 3.42 5.60 -2.07
CA LEU A 20 3.12 4.25 -2.52
C LEU A 20 2.58 4.31 -3.95
N ASN A 21 2.91 3.29 -4.76
CA ASN A 21 2.38 3.20 -6.11
C ASN A 21 1.01 2.53 -6.10
N PHE A 22 -0.04 3.35 -6.20
CA PHE A 22 -1.43 2.90 -6.28
C PHE A 22 -1.93 2.60 -7.70
N ARG A 23 -1.06 2.73 -8.71
CA ARG A 23 -1.37 2.45 -10.13
C ARG A 23 -2.64 3.15 -10.62
N GLY A 24 -2.82 4.41 -10.24
CA GLY A 24 -3.98 5.23 -10.61
C GLY A 24 -5.28 4.91 -9.85
N ARG A 25 -5.30 3.92 -8.95
CA ARG A 25 -6.49 3.58 -8.16
C ARG A 25 -6.80 4.61 -7.07
N VAL A 26 -5.78 5.32 -6.59
CA VAL A 26 -5.89 6.36 -5.56
C VAL A 26 -5.48 7.69 -6.17
N THR A 27 -6.37 8.67 -6.08
CA THR A 27 -6.23 9.97 -6.76
C THR A 27 -6.21 11.16 -5.81
N VAL A 28 -6.55 10.94 -4.53
CA VAL A 28 -6.60 12.01 -3.51
C VAL A 28 -5.67 11.66 -2.36
N ALA A 29 -4.86 12.63 -1.93
CA ALA A 29 -3.98 12.48 -0.77
C ALA A 29 -4.80 12.25 0.51
N SER A 30 -4.37 11.28 1.32
CA SER A 30 -5.00 10.97 2.59
C SER A 30 -4.07 10.13 3.46
N VAL A 31 -4.12 10.33 4.79
CA VAL A 31 -3.50 9.42 5.77
C VAL A 31 -4.09 8.00 5.72
N LYS A 32 -5.25 7.85 5.07
CA LYS A 32 -5.92 6.56 4.88
C LYS A 32 -5.42 5.83 3.62
N ASN A 33 -4.45 6.34 2.88
CA ASN A 33 -3.92 5.65 1.71
C ASN A 33 -2.84 4.65 2.16
N PHE A 34 -3.12 3.35 2.06
CA PHE A 34 -2.19 2.31 2.48
C PHE A 34 -2.26 1.06 1.60
N GLN A 35 -1.18 0.29 1.63
CA GLN A 35 -1.09 -1.04 1.04
C GLN A 35 -0.69 -2.03 2.14
N LEU A 36 -1.36 -3.17 2.22
CA LEU A 36 -0.97 -4.25 3.12
C LEU A 36 -0.19 -5.33 2.36
N VAL A 37 0.87 -5.80 3.00
CA VAL A 37 1.74 -6.89 2.53
C VAL A 37 1.96 -7.90 3.65
N ALA A 38 2.42 -9.10 3.30
CA ALA A 38 2.77 -10.11 4.30
C ALA A 38 3.94 -9.62 5.18
N SER A 39 3.81 -9.78 6.49
CA SER A 39 4.89 -9.53 7.45
C SER A 39 6.02 -10.56 7.26
N PRO A 40 7.30 -10.17 7.40
CA PRO A 40 8.43 -11.10 7.46
C PRO A 40 8.31 -12.16 8.58
N GLU A 41 7.48 -11.91 9.58
CA GLU A 41 7.17 -12.89 10.64
C GLU A 41 6.47 -14.16 10.12
N ASN A 42 5.93 -14.12 8.89
CA ASN A 42 5.23 -15.26 8.31
C ASN A 42 6.16 -16.33 7.70
N GLY A 43 7.48 -16.13 7.67
CA GLY A 43 8.43 -17.11 7.13
C GLY A 43 9.67 -16.47 6.48
N PRO A 44 10.54 -17.27 5.82
CA PRO A 44 11.73 -16.75 5.18
C PRO A 44 11.38 -15.65 4.17
N GLY A 45 11.98 -14.47 4.36
CA GLY A 45 11.77 -13.27 3.56
C GLY A 45 12.03 -13.55 2.08
N GLY A 46 11.06 -13.18 1.24
CA GLY A 46 11.07 -13.40 -0.20
C GLY A 46 10.17 -12.38 -0.91
N PRO A 47 10.21 -12.31 -2.25
CA PRO A 47 9.46 -11.31 -3.02
C PRO A 47 7.95 -11.32 -2.77
N GLU A 48 7.39 -12.43 -2.30
CA GLU A 48 6.00 -12.55 -1.81
C GLU A 48 5.67 -11.51 -0.72
N HIS A 49 6.65 -11.06 0.08
CA HIS A 49 6.47 -10.06 1.14
C HIS A 49 6.32 -8.63 0.62
N GLU A 50 6.58 -8.38 -0.67
CA GLU A 50 6.28 -7.09 -1.31
C GLU A 50 4.96 -7.10 -2.08
N LYS A 51 4.36 -8.27 -2.25
CA LYS A 51 3.09 -8.44 -2.95
C LYS A 51 1.98 -7.75 -2.16
N VAL A 52 1.32 -6.81 -2.82
CA VAL A 52 0.18 -6.09 -2.23
C VAL A 52 -1.01 -7.05 -2.18
N ILE A 53 -1.43 -7.36 -0.97
CA ILE A 53 -2.57 -8.23 -0.66
C ILE A 53 -3.85 -7.40 -0.62
N LEU A 54 -3.77 -6.22 0.00
CA LEU A 54 -4.88 -5.26 0.04
C LEU A 54 -4.36 -3.85 -0.24
N GLN A 55 -5.11 -3.08 -1.02
CA GLN A 55 -4.85 -1.67 -1.25
C GLN A 55 -6.11 -0.88 -0.96
N PHE A 56 -5.96 0.19 -0.18
CA PHE A 56 -7.05 1.10 0.14
C PHE A 56 -6.60 2.54 -0.05
N GLY A 57 -7.48 3.40 -0.57
CA GLY A 57 -7.19 4.82 -0.61
C GLY A 57 -8.29 5.69 -1.21
N LYS A 58 -8.11 6.99 -1.04
CA LYS A 58 -9.11 8.02 -1.31
C LYS A 58 -9.18 8.38 -2.79
N VAL A 59 -10.41 8.51 -3.30
CA VAL A 59 -10.70 8.95 -4.68
C VAL A 59 -11.63 10.16 -4.77
N GLY A 60 -12.30 10.53 -3.66
CA GLY A 60 -13.18 11.71 -3.58
C GLY A 60 -13.48 12.06 -2.12
N LYS A 61 -14.31 13.08 -1.84
CA LYS A 61 -14.56 13.64 -0.49
C LYS A 61 -14.79 12.55 0.56
N ASP A 62 -15.66 11.60 0.23
CA ASP A 62 -16.07 10.48 1.08
C ASP A 62 -16.05 9.14 0.29
N LEU A 63 -15.26 9.09 -0.79
CA LEU A 63 -15.15 7.94 -1.68
C LEU A 63 -13.76 7.34 -1.59
N PHE A 64 -13.71 6.01 -1.48
CA PHE A 64 -12.48 5.23 -1.36
C PHE A 64 -12.55 4.00 -2.27
N THR A 65 -11.41 3.59 -2.80
CA THR A 65 -11.24 2.30 -3.47
C THR A 65 -10.67 1.28 -2.49
N MET A 66 -11.04 0.01 -2.66
CA MET A 66 -10.45 -1.12 -1.95
C MET A 66 -10.28 -2.29 -2.91
N ASP A 67 -9.04 -2.70 -3.14
CA ASP A 67 -8.68 -3.83 -3.99
C ASP A 67 -8.05 -4.92 -3.11
N TYR A 68 -8.47 -6.18 -3.24
CA TYR A 68 -7.93 -7.31 -2.48
C TYR A 68 -7.59 -8.50 -3.39
N ARG A 69 -6.70 -9.38 -2.94
CA ARG A 69 -6.29 -10.62 -3.62
C ARG A 69 -6.04 -11.74 -2.62
#